data_AF-A0A3G9DVJ6-F1
#
_entry.id   AF-A0A3G9DVJ6-F1
#
_cell.length_a   1.000
_cell.length_b   1.000
_cell.length_c   1.000
_cell.angle_alpha   90.00
_cell.angle_beta   90.00
_cell.angle_gamma   90.00
#
_symmetry.space_group_name_H-M   'P 1'
#
loop_
_entity.id
_entity.type
_entity.pdbx_description
1 polymer ?
#
loop_
_entity_poly.entity_id
_entity_poly.type
_entity_poly.pdbx_seq_one_letter_code
_entity_poly.pdbx_strand_id
1 'polypeptide(L)'
;MSTIYVRTLKRAEHTVFCVADGQKTYYDVQFDRYIPFSSGQQVKRSIVDAISNALNEVPSPTTFLFDVTKQKELKEGEVYGTCDPSYADQLFGGWMKAAKGGKDRTLKRRSPLSISAMRALHPLLAGVSRENISFDRSDRPNNEVIVRNADGEIMTEEEISAFLEGKDRSLSRKWIPNNSRATGLFVFDIAIDLRRLFCVSTSQLEPEITEETIVKLRENGWIDTKNAFGECLLAPLALREKWAKALAYAIVNWKITSNQSRTFSLMDTLAIAISDNANLIGGSIRAKLSEENSEKAQPIIEEDMKNVDTFISLQAGGFIQTKGEKIDALEKAEQKLIDLMMAFDYGNQL
;
A
#
# COMPACT_ATOMS: atom_id res chain seq x y z
N MET A 1 18.72 -10.28 -16.15
CA MET A 1 18.02 -9.39 -15.19
C MET A 1 17.28 -10.26 -14.18
N SER A 2 17.53 -10.12 -12.88
CA SER A 2 16.84 -10.89 -11.82
C SER A 2 15.82 -10.07 -11.03
N THR A 3 15.88 -8.74 -11.14
CA THR A 3 15.09 -7.81 -10.34
C THR A 3 14.62 -6.67 -11.22
N ILE A 4 13.36 -6.29 -11.09
CA ILE A 4 12.82 -5.06 -11.70
C ILE A 4 12.71 -4.02 -10.60
N TYR A 5 13.25 -2.84 -10.85
CA TYR A 5 13.12 -1.67 -9.99
C TYR A 5 12.12 -0.69 -10.61
N VAL A 6 11.15 -0.28 -9.81
CA VAL A 6 10.11 0.67 -10.21
C VAL A 6 10.16 1.85 -9.25
N ARG A 7 10.22 3.07 -9.78
CA ARG A 7 9.98 4.28 -9.02
C ARG A 7 8.78 5.01 -9.59
N THR A 8 7.87 5.40 -8.73
CA THR A 8 6.65 6.10 -9.14
C THR A 8 6.61 7.47 -8.50
N LEU A 9 6.22 8.48 -9.28
CA LEU A 9 5.86 9.80 -8.80
C LEU A 9 4.33 9.90 -8.72
N LYS A 10 3.82 10.14 -7.52
CA LYS A 10 2.41 10.37 -7.27
C LYS A 10 2.18 11.78 -6.74
N ARG A 11 1.06 12.37 -7.12
CA ARG A 11 0.53 13.58 -6.50
C ARG A 11 -0.52 13.18 -5.48
N ALA A 12 -0.51 13.78 -4.30
CA ALA A 12 -1.63 13.67 -3.37
C ALA A 12 -2.21 15.05 -3.10
N GLU A 13 -3.53 15.15 -3.11
CA GLU A 13 -4.27 16.35 -2.76
C GLU A 13 -5.17 16.05 -1.57
N HIS A 14 -4.99 16.79 -0.47
CA HIS A 14 -5.83 16.73 0.73
C HIS A 14 -6.17 15.30 1.19
N THR A 15 -5.17 14.42 1.20
CA THR A 15 -5.35 12.98 1.45
C THR A 15 -4.93 12.59 2.86
N VAL A 16 -5.44 11.46 3.35
CA VAL A 16 -5.05 10.85 4.63
C VAL A 16 -4.39 9.50 4.39
N PHE A 17 -3.10 9.39 4.71
CA PHE A 17 -2.31 8.16 4.52
C PHE A 17 -2.47 7.13 5.65
N CYS A 18 -3.03 7.50 6.80
CA CYS A 18 -3.31 6.59 7.91
C CYS A 18 -4.55 7.01 8.70
N VAL A 19 -5.27 6.05 9.29
CA VAL A 19 -6.61 6.30 9.81
C VAL A 19 -6.74 6.07 11.31
N ALA A 20 -5.82 5.33 11.94
CA ALA A 20 -5.86 5.10 13.38
C ALA A 20 -5.62 6.39 14.17
N ASP A 21 -4.52 7.11 13.84
CA ASP A 21 -4.10 8.34 14.53
C ASP A 21 -4.08 9.57 13.60
N GLY A 22 -4.88 9.53 12.52
CA GLY A 22 -4.86 10.55 11.47
C GLY A 22 -3.62 10.51 10.58
N GLN A 23 -3.27 11.64 9.97
CA GLN A 23 -2.20 11.73 8.98
C GLN A 23 -0.81 11.49 9.61
N LYS A 24 -0.13 10.42 9.18
CA LYS A 24 1.26 10.12 9.55
C LYS A 24 2.22 11.19 9.05
N THR A 25 3.12 11.62 9.92
CA THR A 25 4.17 12.59 9.63
C THR A 25 5.48 12.22 10.32
N TYR A 26 6.61 12.63 9.75
CA TYR A 26 7.89 12.73 10.46
C TYR A 26 8.38 14.17 10.41
N TYR A 27 9.28 14.55 11.32
CA TYR A 27 9.90 15.87 11.32
C TYR A 27 11.22 15.83 10.55
N ASP A 28 11.35 16.67 9.53
CA ASP A 28 12.58 16.88 8.76
C ASP A 28 13.39 18.00 9.40
N VAL A 29 14.58 17.66 9.90
CA VAL A 29 15.46 18.59 10.61
C VAL A 29 16.17 19.57 9.69
N GLN A 30 16.38 19.22 8.42
CA GLN A 30 17.12 20.05 7.48
C GLN A 30 16.27 21.22 7.00
N PHE A 31 14.98 20.97 6.77
CA PHE A 31 14.04 21.97 6.28
C PHE A 31 13.08 22.48 7.36
N ASP A 32 13.17 21.98 8.59
CA ASP A 32 12.36 22.37 9.76
C ASP A 32 10.84 22.22 9.54
N ARG A 33 10.41 21.03 9.07
CA ARG A 33 8.99 20.79 8.71
C ARG A 33 8.52 19.39 9.01
N TYR A 34 7.21 19.27 9.31
CA TYR A 34 6.53 17.99 9.35
C TYR A 34 6.13 17.53 7.95
N ILE A 35 6.65 16.38 7.54
CA ILE A 35 6.46 15.81 6.22
C ILE A 35 5.53 14.59 6.30
N PRO A 36 4.45 14.55 5.50
CA PRO A 36 3.56 13.41 5.49
C PRO A 36 4.20 12.21 4.78
N PHE A 37 3.85 10.99 5.19
CA PHE A 37 4.27 9.77 4.52
C PHE A 37 3.25 8.63 4.71
N SER A 38 3.29 7.64 3.82
CA SER A 38 2.61 6.35 3.99
C SER A 38 3.65 5.25 4.20
N SER A 39 3.47 4.39 5.20
CA SER A 39 4.45 3.33 5.45
C SER A 39 4.43 2.29 4.33
N GLY A 40 5.56 1.61 4.08
CA GLY A 40 5.64 0.57 3.04
C GLY A 40 4.63 -0.56 3.24
N GLN A 41 4.23 -0.84 4.48
CA GLN A 41 3.16 -1.80 4.77
C GLN A 41 1.78 -1.34 4.27
N GLN A 42 1.48 -0.05 4.37
CA GLN A 42 0.22 0.50 3.87
C GLN A 42 0.20 0.49 2.33
N VAL A 43 1.30 0.91 1.70
CA VAL A 43 1.46 0.83 0.25
C VAL A 43 1.31 -0.61 -0.23
N LYS A 44 2.00 -1.55 0.42
CA LYS A 44 1.91 -2.98 0.11
C LYS A 44 0.49 -3.51 0.22
N ARG A 45 -0.24 -3.18 1.28
CA ARG A 45 -1.64 -3.56 1.43
C ARG A 45 -2.48 -3.04 0.27
N SER A 46 -2.35 -1.76 -0.09
CA SER A 46 -3.08 -1.17 -1.20
C SER A 46 -2.77 -1.81 -2.55
N ILE A 47 -1.51 -2.20 -2.78
CA ILE A 47 -1.12 -2.94 -3.98
C ILE A 47 -1.76 -4.33 -3.99
N VAL A 48 -1.68 -5.08 -2.88
CA VAL A 48 -2.28 -6.41 -2.78
C VAL A 48 -3.80 -6.36 -2.95
N ASP A 49 -4.47 -5.39 -2.33
CA ASP A 49 -5.92 -5.16 -2.52
C ASP A 49 -6.23 -4.85 -4.00
N ALA A 50 -5.39 -4.06 -4.68
CA ALA A 50 -5.55 -3.76 -6.10
C ALA A 50 -5.34 -4.99 -6.99
N ILE A 51 -4.45 -5.93 -6.62
CA ILE A 51 -4.27 -7.21 -7.33
C ILE A 51 -5.55 -8.03 -7.24
N SER A 52 -6.10 -8.22 -6.03
CA SER A 52 -7.34 -8.99 -5.84
C SER A 52 -8.51 -8.37 -6.60
N ASN A 53 -8.63 -7.05 -6.59
CA ASN A 53 -9.66 -6.34 -7.36
C ASN A 53 -9.50 -6.53 -8.87
N ALA A 54 -8.27 -6.44 -9.39
CA ALA A 54 -7.98 -6.64 -10.82
C ALA A 54 -8.24 -8.09 -11.28
N LEU A 55 -8.01 -9.05 -10.39
CA LEU A 55 -8.30 -10.47 -10.62
C LEU A 55 -9.79 -10.81 -10.45
N ASN A 56 -10.58 -9.91 -9.85
CA ASN A 56 -11.94 -10.16 -9.38
C ASN A 56 -11.99 -11.41 -8.47
N GLU A 57 -11.01 -11.53 -7.57
CA GLU A 57 -10.84 -12.65 -6.65
C GLU A 57 -11.02 -12.20 -5.20
N VAL A 58 -11.61 -13.06 -4.39
CA VAL A 58 -11.66 -12.86 -2.94
C VAL A 58 -10.26 -13.12 -2.36
N PRO A 59 -9.68 -12.18 -1.59
CA PRO A 59 -8.39 -12.41 -0.93
C PRO A 59 -8.42 -13.66 -0.04
N SER A 60 -7.25 -14.26 0.15
CA SER A 60 -7.13 -15.41 1.04
C SER A 60 -7.69 -15.15 2.44
N PRO A 61 -8.44 -16.10 3.03
CA PRO A 61 -8.93 -15.98 4.40
C PRO A 61 -7.80 -15.71 5.40
N THR A 62 -8.08 -14.82 6.36
CA THR A 62 -7.17 -14.54 7.48
C THR A 62 -7.78 -15.06 8.77
N THR A 63 -6.99 -15.82 9.52
CA THR A 63 -7.39 -16.31 10.84
C THR A 63 -6.96 -15.31 11.91
N PHE A 64 -7.91 -14.89 12.74
CA PHE A 64 -7.67 -14.05 13.91
C PHE A 64 -7.86 -14.90 15.17
N LEU A 65 -6.81 -15.04 15.97
CA LEU A 65 -6.89 -15.71 17.26
C LEU A 65 -7.05 -14.67 18.37
N PHE A 66 -7.89 -15.00 19.35
CA PHE A 66 -8.01 -14.27 20.60
C PHE A 66 -7.78 -15.25 21.75
N ASP A 67 -6.90 -14.87 22.67
CA ASP A 67 -6.62 -15.62 23.88
C ASP A 67 -7.56 -15.13 25.00
N VAL A 68 -8.09 -16.04 25.82
CA VAL A 68 -8.87 -15.67 27.01
C VAL A 68 -7.91 -15.51 28.19
N THR A 69 -7.90 -14.33 28.81
CA THR A 69 -7.06 -14.05 29.98
C THR A 69 -7.60 -14.76 31.23
N LYS A 70 -6.78 -14.82 32.29
CA LYS A 70 -7.21 -15.36 33.59
C LYS A 70 -8.39 -14.58 34.18
N GLN A 71 -8.56 -13.32 33.77
CA GLN A 71 -9.63 -12.41 34.15
C GLN A 71 -10.92 -12.61 33.31
N LYS A 72 -10.97 -13.62 32.42
CA LYS A 72 -12.07 -13.88 31.49
C LYS A 72 -12.31 -12.74 30.47
N GLU A 73 -11.23 -12.02 30.12
CA GLU A 73 -11.25 -10.99 29.08
C GLU A 73 -10.63 -11.53 27.79
N LEU A 74 -11.00 -10.95 26.64
CA LEU A 74 -10.37 -11.25 25.35
C LEU A 74 -9.06 -10.47 25.21
N LYS A 75 -8.00 -11.15 24.80
CA LYS A 75 -6.72 -10.57 24.42
C LYS A 75 -6.39 -10.93 22.98
N GLU A 76 -5.86 -9.97 22.22
CA GLU A 76 -5.39 -10.23 20.85
C GLU A 76 -4.31 -11.32 20.85
N GLY A 77 -4.54 -12.35 20.03
CA GLY A 77 -3.61 -13.43 19.75
C GLY A 77 -2.94 -13.25 18.38
N GLU A 78 -2.50 -14.37 17.80
CA GLU A 78 -1.83 -14.36 16.49
C GLU A 78 -2.81 -14.13 15.34
N VAL A 79 -2.31 -13.46 14.30
CA VAL A 79 -3.02 -13.31 13.01
C VAL A 79 -2.16 -13.94 11.93
N TYR A 80 -2.73 -14.86 11.16
CA TYR A 80 -2.01 -15.50 10.05
C TYR A 80 -2.94 -15.84 8.89
N GLY A 81 -2.39 -15.80 7.67
CA GLY A 81 -3.07 -16.24 6.44
C GLY A 81 -3.01 -17.75 6.26
N THR A 82 -3.66 -18.24 5.20
CA THR A 82 -3.69 -19.68 4.87
C THR A 82 -2.33 -20.29 4.54
N CYS A 83 -1.32 -19.46 4.21
CA CYS A 83 -0.03 -19.91 3.68
C CYS A 83 -0.17 -20.71 2.37
N ASP A 84 -1.21 -20.42 1.57
CA ASP A 84 -1.50 -21.11 0.31
C ASP A 84 -1.12 -20.20 -0.89
N PRO A 85 -0.09 -20.56 -1.69
CA PRO A 85 0.39 -19.76 -2.82
C PRO A 85 -0.54 -19.81 -4.05
N SER A 86 -1.63 -20.58 -4.02
CA SER A 86 -2.66 -20.51 -5.06
C SER A 86 -3.45 -19.19 -5.03
N TYR A 87 -3.38 -18.47 -3.90
CA TYR A 87 -3.92 -17.12 -3.77
C TYR A 87 -2.84 -16.08 -4.13
N ALA A 88 -3.13 -15.21 -5.11
CA ALA A 88 -2.20 -14.19 -5.56
C ALA A 88 -1.77 -13.22 -4.43
N ASP A 89 -2.70 -12.87 -3.53
CA ASP A 89 -2.40 -12.00 -2.39
C ASP A 89 -1.40 -12.62 -1.42
N GLN A 90 -1.46 -13.94 -1.21
CA GLN A 90 -0.49 -14.67 -0.38
C GLN A 90 0.85 -14.81 -1.11
N LEU A 91 0.83 -15.21 -2.37
CA LEU A 91 2.06 -15.43 -3.15
C LEU A 91 2.91 -14.17 -3.24
N PHE A 92 2.26 -13.02 -3.51
CA PHE A 92 2.91 -11.72 -3.62
C PHE A 92 3.06 -11.01 -2.27
N GLY A 93 2.10 -11.16 -1.35
CA GLY A 93 2.15 -10.56 -0.02
C GLY A 93 3.15 -11.24 0.91
N GLY A 94 3.41 -12.53 0.71
CA GLY A 94 4.15 -13.36 1.66
C GLY A 94 3.38 -13.56 2.98
N TRP A 95 3.90 -14.43 3.83
CA TRP A 95 3.27 -14.77 5.10
C TRP A 95 4.29 -15.19 6.14
N MET A 96 3.86 -15.15 7.39
CA MET A 96 4.58 -15.74 8.52
C MET A 96 3.56 -16.32 9.48
N LYS A 97 3.58 -17.64 9.64
CA LYS A 97 2.76 -18.38 10.61
C LYS A 97 3.69 -19.03 11.61
N ALA A 98 3.86 -18.37 12.76
CA ALA A 98 4.63 -18.90 13.87
C ALA A 98 3.88 -20.07 14.51
N ALA A 99 4.61 -21.12 14.86
CA ALA A 99 4.05 -22.24 15.62
C ALA A 99 4.27 -22.02 17.13
N LYS A 100 3.19 -22.01 17.92
CA LYS A 100 3.29 -22.00 19.39
C LYS A 100 3.73 -23.37 19.90
N GLY A 101 4.79 -23.41 20.71
CA GLY A 101 5.16 -24.60 21.49
C GLY A 101 5.95 -25.69 20.75
N GLY A 102 6.53 -25.38 19.57
CA GLY A 102 7.53 -26.24 18.91
C GLY A 102 7.02 -27.57 18.35
N LYS A 103 5.70 -27.81 18.34
CA LYS A 103 5.10 -29.00 17.73
C LYS A 103 5.06 -28.94 16.20
N ASP A 104 4.81 -27.75 15.66
CA ASP A 104 4.81 -27.48 14.23
C ASP A 104 5.99 -26.57 13.87
N ARG A 105 6.42 -26.61 12.60
CA ARG A 105 7.41 -25.66 12.09
C ARG A 105 6.74 -24.33 11.74
N THR A 106 7.49 -23.25 11.92
CA THR A 106 7.06 -21.93 11.46
C THR A 106 7.07 -21.90 9.93
N LEU A 107 5.96 -21.54 9.31
CA LEU A 107 5.87 -21.33 7.86
C LEU A 107 6.19 -19.88 7.56
N LYS A 108 7.17 -19.62 6.68
CA LYS A 108 7.60 -18.25 6.40
C LYS A 108 8.00 -18.05 4.95
N ARG A 109 7.23 -17.22 4.25
CA ARG A 109 7.57 -16.74 2.92
C ARG A 109 7.80 -15.24 2.92
N ARG A 110 8.95 -14.82 2.39
CA ARG A 110 9.19 -13.40 2.10
C ARG A 110 8.49 -13.01 0.81
N SER A 111 7.83 -11.87 0.84
CA SER A 111 7.24 -11.26 -0.36
C SER A 111 8.31 -11.07 -1.44
N PRO A 112 8.02 -11.39 -2.71
CA PRO A 112 8.88 -11.03 -3.84
C PRO A 112 8.87 -9.52 -4.11
N LEU A 113 8.01 -8.75 -3.44
CA LEU A 113 7.90 -7.30 -3.56
C LEU A 113 8.53 -6.62 -2.35
N SER A 114 9.66 -5.95 -2.56
CA SER A 114 10.24 -5.05 -1.57
C SER A 114 9.77 -3.63 -1.85
N ILE A 115 8.94 -3.08 -0.97
CA ILE A 115 8.20 -1.82 -1.19
C ILE A 115 8.66 -0.79 -0.17
N SER A 116 9.10 0.38 -0.64
CA SER A 116 9.48 1.49 0.23
C SER A 116 8.26 2.14 0.86
N ALA A 117 8.49 2.99 1.86
CA ALA A 117 7.48 3.98 2.23
C ALA A 117 7.19 4.90 1.03
N MET A 118 5.95 5.35 0.91
CA MET A 118 5.63 6.48 0.05
C MET A 118 5.93 7.77 0.82
N ARG A 119 6.95 8.47 0.38
CA ARG A 119 7.52 9.66 1.04
C ARG A 119 7.50 10.85 0.11
N ALA A 120 7.60 12.06 0.65
CA ALA A 120 7.76 13.25 -0.18
C ALA A 120 8.94 13.11 -1.16
N LEU A 121 8.77 13.57 -2.40
CA LEU A 121 9.86 13.68 -3.37
C LEU A 121 10.97 14.58 -2.81
N HIS A 122 10.57 15.66 -2.14
CA HIS A 122 11.42 16.58 -1.41
C HIS A 122 10.63 17.22 -0.25
N PRO A 123 11.22 17.54 0.91
CA PRO A 123 10.53 18.19 2.04
C PRO A 123 9.85 19.52 1.69
N LEU A 124 10.34 20.22 0.66
CA LEU A 124 9.75 21.47 0.16
C LEU A 124 8.62 21.28 -0.87
N LEU A 125 8.37 20.04 -1.31
CA LEU A 125 7.36 19.69 -2.32
C LEU A 125 6.16 18.93 -1.75
N ALA A 126 6.11 18.78 -0.43
CA ALA A 126 4.98 18.19 0.27
C ALA A 126 4.80 18.85 1.64
N GLY A 127 3.59 18.75 2.17
CA GLY A 127 3.27 19.32 3.47
C GLY A 127 1.95 18.81 4.02
N VAL A 128 1.66 19.24 5.25
CA VAL A 128 0.44 18.92 5.95
C VAL A 128 -0.38 20.19 6.13
N SER A 129 -1.62 20.19 5.64
CA SER A 129 -2.60 21.23 5.96
C SER A 129 -3.48 20.78 7.12
N ARG A 130 -3.75 21.68 8.06
CA ARG A 130 -4.75 21.45 9.10
C ARG A 130 -6.13 21.88 8.63
N GLU A 131 -7.13 21.09 8.96
CA GLU A 131 -8.53 21.43 8.76
C GLU A 131 -9.35 21.05 9.99
N ASN A 132 -10.49 21.69 10.15
CA ASN A 132 -11.48 21.29 11.12
C ASN A 132 -12.70 20.77 10.36
N ILE A 133 -13.28 19.68 10.84
CA ILE A 133 -14.44 19.06 10.19
C ILE A 133 -15.66 19.14 11.11
N SER A 134 -16.84 19.16 10.50
CA SER A 134 -18.12 19.10 11.21
C SER A 134 -18.81 17.79 10.85
N PHE A 135 -19.11 16.98 11.86
CA PHE A 135 -20.06 15.88 11.70
C PHE A 135 -21.45 16.45 11.99
N ASP A 136 -22.20 16.75 10.93
CA ASP A 136 -23.50 17.39 11.01
C ASP A 136 -24.60 16.42 10.53
N ARG A 137 -25.59 16.22 11.41
CA ARG A 137 -26.81 15.46 11.14
C ARG A 137 -28.05 16.21 11.59
N SER A 138 -27.93 17.53 11.80
CA SER A 138 -29.04 18.37 12.28
C SER A 138 -30.26 18.37 11.34
N ASP A 139 -30.06 18.03 10.07
CA ASP A 139 -31.09 17.85 9.05
C ASP A 139 -31.91 16.55 9.20
N ARG A 140 -31.50 15.62 10.07
CA ARG A 140 -32.15 14.32 10.24
C ARG A 140 -33.04 14.30 11.49
N PRO A 141 -34.36 14.15 11.34
CA PRO A 141 -35.30 14.21 12.47
C PRO A 141 -35.28 12.96 13.36
N ASN A 142 -34.66 11.86 12.91
CA ASN A 142 -34.65 10.56 13.58
C ASN A 142 -33.36 10.27 14.37
N ASN A 143 -32.59 11.31 14.71
CA ASN A 143 -31.40 11.13 15.54
C ASN A 143 -31.82 10.89 16.99
N GLU A 144 -31.25 9.87 17.64
CA GLU A 144 -31.36 9.68 19.07
C GLU A 144 -30.22 10.41 19.80
N VAL A 145 -30.56 11.23 20.79
CA VAL A 145 -29.59 11.98 21.59
C VAL A 145 -29.66 11.51 23.04
N ILE A 146 -28.66 10.73 23.46
CA ILE A 146 -28.52 10.27 24.85
C ILE A 146 -27.49 11.16 25.55
N VAL A 147 -27.94 11.89 26.58
CA VAL A 147 -27.07 12.65 27.49
C VAL A 147 -27.00 11.91 28.81
N ARG A 148 -25.79 11.73 29.34
CA ARG A 148 -25.57 11.09 30.65
C ARG A 148 -25.03 12.08 31.67
N ASN A 149 -25.48 11.96 32.91
CA ASN A 149 -24.96 12.73 34.03
C ASN A 149 -23.58 12.20 34.49
N ALA A 150 -23.02 12.78 35.55
CA ALA A 150 -21.71 12.40 36.08
C ALA A 150 -21.64 10.95 36.61
N ASP A 151 -22.79 10.39 37.03
CA ASP A 151 -22.92 9.04 37.55
C ASP A 151 -23.19 8.01 36.44
N GLY A 152 -23.30 8.45 35.18
CA GLY A 152 -23.51 7.61 34.00
C GLY A 152 -24.97 7.29 33.71
N GLU A 153 -25.91 7.89 34.43
CA GLU A 153 -27.36 7.73 34.24
C GLU A 153 -27.86 8.61 33.09
N ILE A 154 -28.91 8.16 32.37
CA ILE A 154 -29.49 8.88 31.24
C ILE A 154 -30.37 10.02 31.75
N MET A 155 -30.16 11.23 31.25
CA MET A 155 -30.95 12.42 31.58
C MET A 155 -32.27 12.46 30.80
N THR A 156 -33.31 13.06 31.37
CA THR A 156 -34.59 13.31 30.67
C THR A 156 -34.52 14.53 29.76
N GLU A 157 -35.50 14.70 28.87
CA GLU A 157 -35.56 15.87 27.96
C GLU A 157 -35.66 17.20 28.72
N GLU A 158 -36.37 17.23 29.85
CA GLU A 158 -36.50 18.41 30.71
C GLU A 158 -35.16 18.79 31.34
N GLU A 159 -34.40 17.81 31.85
CA GLU A 159 -33.08 18.01 32.44
C GLU A 159 -32.07 18.51 31.40
N ILE A 160 -32.13 17.95 30.19
CA ILE A 160 -31.30 18.39 29.06
C ILE A 160 -31.66 19.83 28.66
N SER A 161 -32.95 20.15 28.56
CA SER A 161 -33.43 21.48 28.17
C SER A 161 -33.03 22.54 29.19
N ALA A 162 -33.21 22.27 30.49
CA ALA A 162 -32.75 23.14 31.57
C ALA A 162 -31.22 23.30 31.55
N PHE A 163 -30.47 22.22 31.28
CA PHE A 163 -29.01 22.29 31.18
C PHE A 163 -28.53 23.12 29.98
N LEU A 164 -29.26 23.13 28.88
CA LEU A 164 -28.93 23.88 27.66
C LEU A 164 -29.42 25.33 27.69
N GLU A 165 -30.24 25.74 28.66
CA GLU A 165 -30.73 27.11 28.76
C GLU A 165 -29.57 28.13 28.79
N GLY A 166 -29.62 29.12 27.90
CA GLY A 166 -28.57 30.12 27.73
C GLY A 166 -27.29 29.62 27.03
N LYS A 167 -27.23 28.35 26.59
CA LYS A 167 -26.08 27.78 25.85
C LYS A 167 -26.47 27.53 24.40
N ASP A 168 -25.82 28.24 23.46
CA ASP A 168 -25.96 27.97 22.02
C ASP A 168 -25.16 26.71 21.64
N ARG A 169 -25.73 25.53 21.90
CA ARG A 169 -25.09 24.23 21.64
C ARG A 169 -26.03 23.27 20.91
N SER A 170 -25.61 22.87 19.72
CA SER A 170 -26.23 21.75 19.00
C SER A 170 -25.76 20.40 19.57
N LEU A 171 -26.71 19.48 19.80
CA LEU A 171 -26.42 18.10 20.18
C LEU A 171 -26.37 17.13 18.98
N SER A 172 -26.84 17.56 17.81
CA SER A 172 -26.85 16.79 16.56
C SER A 172 -25.67 17.11 15.63
N ARG A 173 -24.80 18.04 16.05
CA ARG A 173 -23.56 18.41 15.36
C ARG A 173 -22.36 18.24 16.28
N LYS A 174 -21.30 17.58 15.79
CA LYS A 174 -20.01 17.48 16.47
C LYS A 174 -18.92 18.20 15.68
N TRP A 175 -18.25 19.14 16.34
CA TRP A 175 -17.03 19.75 15.83
C TRP A 175 -15.84 18.83 16.10
N ILE A 176 -15.04 18.55 15.08
CA ILE A 176 -13.87 17.68 15.19
C ILE A 176 -12.64 18.51 14.74
N PRO A 177 -11.95 19.14 15.70
CA PRO A 177 -10.83 20.03 15.39
C PRO A 177 -9.55 19.27 15.03
N ASN A 178 -8.58 20.00 14.49
CA ASN A 178 -7.17 19.57 14.33
C ASN A 178 -6.97 18.33 13.43
N ASN A 179 -7.81 18.15 12.43
CA ASN A 179 -7.57 17.15 11.39
C ASN A 179 -6.42 17.60 10.49
N SER A 180 -5.66 16.64 9.98
CA SER A 180 -4.50 16.89 9.12
C SER A 180 -4.67 16.17 7.79
N ARG A 181 -4.22 16.81 6.71
CA ARG A 181 -4.25 16.29 5.34
C ARG A 181 -2.89 16.45 4.68
N ALA A 182 -2.45 15.41 3.98
CA ALA A 182 -1.25 15.42 3.17
C ALA A 182 -1.55 16.00 1.78
N THR A 183 -0.65 16.87 1.34
CA THR A 183 -0.64 17.42 -0.02
C THR A 183 0.79 17.45 -0.55
N GLY A 184 0.98 17.22 -1.85
CA GLY A 184 2.27 17.40 -2.52
C GLY A 184 2.66 16.27 -3.48
N LEU A 185 3.95 16.22 -3.77
CA LEU A 185 4.58 15.22 -4.64
C LEU A 185 5.27 14.14 -3.81
N PHE A 186 4.97 12.89 -4.11
CA PHE A 186 5.41 11.72 -3.36
C PHE A 186 6.04 10.69 -4.28
N VAL A 187 7.07 10.02 -3.78
CA VAL A 187 7.69 8.88 -4.44
C VAL A 187 7.59 7.64 -3.57
N PHE A 188 7.47 6.50 -4.23
CA PHE A 188 7.75 5.19 -3.64
C PHE A 188 8.46 4.32 -4.67
N ASP A 189 9.19 3.35 -4.16
CA ASP A 189 10.05 2.46 -4.93
C ASP A 189 9.63 1.01 -4.66
N ILE A 190 9.67 0.16 -5.69
CA ILE A 190 9.45 -1.28 -5.60
C ILE A 190 10.65 -1.99 -6.22
N ALA A 191 11.17 -3.01 -5.54
CA ALA A 191 12.00 -4.03 -6.16
C ALA A 191 11.20 -5.34 -6.26
N ILE A 192 11.09 -5.88 -7.47
CA ILE A 192 10.37 -7.11 -7.80
C ILE A 192 11.41 -8.21 -8.04
N ASP A 193 11.53 -9.19 -7.13
CA ASP A 193 12.45 -10.32 -7.29
C ASP A 193 11.83 -11.39 -8.21
N LEU A 194 12.26 -11.40 -9.47
CA LEU A 194 11.75 -12.32 -10.49
C LEU A 194 12.08 -13.77 -10.14
N ARG A 195 13.13 -14.06 -9.38
CA ARG A 195 13.51 -15.43 -9.02
C ARG A 195 12.47 -16.13 -8.12
N ARG A 196 11.65 -15.34 -7.43
CA ARG A 196 10.63 -15.81 -6.47
C ARG A 196 9.20 -15.47 -6.86
N LEU A 197 9.00 -14.59 -7.84
CA LEU A 197 7.70 -13.96 -8.11
C LEU A 197 6.57 -14.98 -8.30
N PHE A 198 6.84 -16.06 -9.03
CA PHE A 198 5.88 -17.13 -9.31
C PHE A 198 6.28 -18.49 -8.74
N CYS A 199 7.25 -18.51 -7.81
CA CYS A 199 7.79 -19.74 -7.24
C CYS A 199 7.56 -19.80 -5.74
N VAL A 200 7.36 -21.00 -5.19
CA VAL A 200 7.27 -21.26 -3.75
C VAL A 200 8.22 -22.39 -3.36
N SER A 201 9.00 -22.19 -2.29
CA SER A 201 10.00 -23.17 -1.84
C SER A 201 9.34 -24.45 -1.33
N THR A 202 9.91 -25.60 -1.68
CA THR A 202 9.52 -26.92 -1.15
C THR A 202 10.47 -27.42 -0.05
N SER A 203 11.39 -26.56 0.41
CA SER A 203 12.36 -26.92 1.45
C SER A 203 11.67 -27.31 2.75
N GLN A 204 11.99 -28.50 3.28
CA GLN A 204 11.52 -28.94 4.60
C GLN A 204 12.30 -28.34 5.76
N LEU A 205 13.51 -27.83 5.50
CA LEU A 205 14.35 -27.22 6.53
C LEU A 205 13.79 -25.87 6.96
N GLU A 206 13.45 -25.02 5.99
CA GLU A 206 12.85 -23.70 6.18
C GLU A 206 11.57 -23.62 5.33
N PRO A 207 10.46 -24.23 5.79
CA PRO A 207 9.27 -24.41 4.98
C PRO A 207 8.54 -23.09 4.72
N GLU A 208 8.23 -22.86 3.43
CA GLU A 208 7.27 -21.82 3.04
C GLU A 208 5.84 -22.34 3.13
N ILE A 209 5.61 -23.62 2.83
CA ILE A 209 4.31 -24.29 2.77
C ILE A 209 4.35 -25.69 3.39
N THR A 210 3.19 -26.28 3.67
CA THR A 210 3.08 -27.65 4.19
C THR A 210 3.23 -28.70 3.08
N GLU A 211 3.56 -29.94 3.45
CA GLU A 211 3.57 -31.08 2.51
C GLU A 211 2.22 -31.31 1.83
N GLU A 212 1.13 -31.16 2.58
CA GLU A 212 -0.23 -31.23 2.03
C GLU A 212 -0.46 -30.18 0.94
N THR A 213 0.06 -28.96 1.16
CA THR A 213 -0.01 -27.88 0.17
C THR A 213 0.84 -28.21 -1.06
N ILE A 214 2.04 -28.80 -0.88
CA ILE A 214 2.90 -29.23 -2.00
C ILE A 214 2.17 -30.24 -2.90
N VAL A 215 1.54 -31.26 -2.31
CA VAL A 215 0.76 -32.27 -3.05
C VAL A 215 -0.39 -31.59 -3.81
N LYS A 216 -1.18 -30.76 -3.13
CA LYS A 216 -2.30 -30.01 -3.74
C LYS A 216 -1.83 -29.15 -4.93
N LEU A 217 -0.70 -28.47 -4.81
CA LEU A 217 -0.20 -27.60 -5.89
C LEU A 217 0.22 -28.42 -7.12
N ARG A 218 0.89 -29.56 -6.92
CA ARG A 218 1.25 -30.49 -8.01
C ARG A 218 0.01 -31.03 -8.72
N GLU A 219 -1.01 -31.43 -7.96
CA GLU A 219 -2.31 -31.85 -8.52
C GLU A 219 -2.99 -30.74 -9.33
N ASN A 220 -2.76 -29.47 -8.96
CA ASN A 220 -3.23 -28.29 -9.70
C ASN A 220 -2.24 -27.81 -10.78
N GLY A 221 -1.30 -28.66 -11.19
CA GLY A 221 -0.43 -28.42 -12.34
C GLY A 221 0.79 -27.53 -12.08
N TRP A 222 1.13 -27.24 -10.82
CA TRP A 222 2.39 -26.57 -10.51
C TRP A 222 3.58 -27.47 -10.82
N ILE A 223 4.66 -26.87 -11.31
CA ILE A 223 5.78 -27.57 -11.92
C ILE A 223 6.95 -27.59 -10.94
N ASP A 224 7.50 -28.77 -10.65
CA ASP A 224 8.75 -28.90 -9.90
C ASP A 224 9.92 -28.29 -10.69
N THR A 225 10.65 -27.37 -10.06
CA THR A 225 11.82 -26.72 -10.64
C THR A 225 12.84 -26.37 -9.56
N LYS A 226 13.94 -25.73 -9.95
CA LYS A 226 14.99 -25.26 -9.08
C LYS A 226 15.35 -23.83 -9.42
N ASN A 227 15.22 -22.94 -8.43
CA ASN A 227 15.66 -21.56 -8.54
C ASN A 227 17.00 -21.35 -7.84
N ALA A 228 17.48 -20.10 -7.81
CA ALA A 228 18.73 -19.73 -7.13
C ALA A 228 18.75 -20.04 -5.61
N PHE A 229 17.61 -20.39 -5.00
CA PHE A 229 17.47 -20.68 -3.58
C PHE A 229 17.22 -22.16 -3.27
N GLY A 230 17.05 -23.01 -4.29
CA GLY A 230 16.80 -24.44 -4.12
C GLY A 230 15.56 -24.94 -4.86
N GLU A 231 15.07 -26.10 -4.42
CA GLU A 231 13.86 -26.74 -4.98
C GLU A 231 12.62 -25.91 -4.68
N CYS A 232 11.76 -25.78 -5.69
CA CYS A 232 10.54 -25.00 -5.60
C CYS A 232 9.49 -25.48 -6.59
N LEU A 233 8.24 -25.08 -6.35
CA LEU A 233 7.16 -25.22 -7.31
C LEU A 233 6.96 -23.91 -8.05
N LEU A 234 6.83 -24.00 -9.37
CA LEU A 234 6.53 -22.90 -10.28
C LEU A 234 5.05 -22.92 -10.68
N ALA A 235 4.41 -21.75 -10.61
CA ALA A 235 3.04 -21.59 -11.06
C ALA A 235 2.88 -21.88 -12.57
N PRO A 236 1.79 -22.53 -13.00
CA PRO A 236 1.45 -22.74 -14.40
C PRO A 236 1.50 -21.46 -15.24
N LEU A 237 1.85 -21.56 -16.52
CA LEU A 237 1.96 -20.42 -17.42
C LEU A 237 0.69 -19.54 -17.43
N ALA A 238 -0.48 -20.16 -17.49
CA ALA A 238 -1.76 -19.44 -17.49
C ALA A 238 -1.96 -18.58 -16.23
N LEU A 239 -1.54 -19.07 -15.06
CA LEU A 239 -1.59 -18.28 -13.81
C LEU A 239 -0.56 -17.15 -13.84
N ARG A 240 0.65 -17.41 -14.35
CA ARG A 240 1.70 -16.39 -14.47
C ARG A 240 1.27 -15.23 -15.36
N GLU A 241 0.70 -15.51 -16.53
CA GLU A 241 0.18 -14.48 -17.42
C GLU A 241 -0.95 -13.66 -16.78
N LYS A 242 -1.89 -14.35 -16.11
CA LYS A 242 -3.00 -13.70 -15.39
C LYS A 242 -2.48 -12.78 -14.29
N TRP A 243 -1.60 -13.30 -13.43
CA TRP A 243 -1.09 -12.59 -12.27
C TRP A 243 -0.09 -11.50 -12.63
N ALA A 244 0.72 -11.67 -13.69
CA ALA A 244 1.60 -10.61 -14.21
C ALA A 244 0.79 -9.38 -14.62
N LYS A 245 -0.32 -9.57 -15.35
CA LYS A 245 -1.23 -8.48 -15.74
C LYS A 245 -1.81 -7.77 -14.53
N ALA A 246 -2.34 -8.53 -13.56
CA ALA A 246 -2.92 -7.96 -12.34
C ALA A 246 -1.89 -7.22 -11.48
N LEU A 247 -0.67 -7.76 -11.36
CA LEU A 247 0.41 -7.13 -10.61
C LEU A 247 0.89 -5.83 -11.29
N ALA A 248 1.05 -5.83 -12.62
CA ALA A 248 1.42 -4.63 -13.37
C ALA A 248 0.36 -3.53 -13.19
N TYR A 249 -0.91 -3.87 -13.39
CA TYR A 249 -2.03 -2.97 -13.13
C TYR A 249 -2.00 -2.42 -11.71
N ALA A 250 -1.80 -3.28 -10.70
CA ALA A 250 -1.78 -2.86 -9.31
C ALA A 250 -0.61 -1.93 -8.98
N ILE A 251 0.60 -2.19 -9.52
CA ILE A 251 1.77 -1.33 -9.32
C ILE A 251 1.53 0.09 -9.85
N VAL A 252 0.85 0.20 -11.00
CA VAL A 252 0.56 1.48 -11.66
C VAL A 252 -0.63 2.21 -11.01
N ASN A 253 -1.70 1.47 -10.67
CA ASN A 253 -3.01 2.03 -10.36
C ASN A 253 -3.44 1.93 -8.90
N TRP A 254 -2.62 1.37 -8.00
CA TRP A 254 -2.99 1.31 -6.58
C TRP A 254 -3.26 2.72 -6.02
N LYS A 255 -4.21 2.76 -5.07
CA LYS A 255 -4.65 3.97 -4.38
C LYS A 255 -4.70 3.70 -2.89
N ILE A 256 -4.44 4.74 -2.09
CA ILE A 256 -4.64 4.64 -0.64
C ILE A 256 -6.14 4.58 -0.38
N THR A 257 -6.57 3.51 0.25
CA THR A 257 -7.92 3.39 0.81
C THR A 257 -7.92 3.98 2.20
N SER A 258 -8.72 5.04 2.40
CA SER A 258 -8.94 5.63 3.73
C SER A 258 -10.38 5.36 4.17
N ASN A 259 -10.68 5.48 5.47
CA ASN A 259 -12.07 5.35 5.93
C ASN A 259 -12.99 6.43 5.30
N GLN A 260 -12.43 7.58 4.94
CA GLN A 260 -13.16 8.70 4.35
C GLN A 260 -13.36 8.56 2.84
N SER A 261 -12.47 7.81 2.17
CA SER A 261 -12.66 7.47 0.77
C SER A 261 -12.09 6.10 0.44
N ARG A 262 -13.00 5.16 0.20
CA ARG A 262 -12.71 3.77 -0.15
C ARG A 262 -12.68 3.55 -1.67
N THR A 263 -13.35 4.42 -2.43
CA THR A 263 -13.55 4.25 -3.88
C THR A 263 -13.00 5.41 -4.72
N PHE A 264 -12.70 6.56 -4.11
CA PHE A 264 -12.25 7.76 -4.83
C PHE A 264 -10.95 8.32 -4.26
N SER A 265 -9.90 8.43 -5.08
CA SER A 265 -8.68 9.12 -4.68
C SER A 265 -8.11 9.83 -5.89
N LEU A 266 -7.85 11.13 -5.73
CA LEU A 266 -7.12 12.01 -6.66
C LEU A 266 -5.59 11.77 -6.58
N MET A 267 -5.17 10.61 -6.07
CA MET A 267 -3.76 10.28 -5.99
C MET A 267 -3.25 9.89 -7.39
N ASP A 268 -2.99 10.92 -8.21
CA ASP A 268 -2.58 10.77 -9.60
C ASP A 268 -1.18 10.18 -9.70
N THR A 269 -1.01 9.21 -10.58
CA THR A 269 0.31 8.75 -11.00
C THR A 269 0.81 9.69 -12.09
N LEU A 270 1.82 10.51 -11.77
CA LEU A 270 2.39 11.50 -12.69
C LEU A 270 3.47 10.88 -13.59
N ALA A 271 4.31 10.02 -13.02
CA ALA A 271 5.36 9.35 -13.78
C ALA A 271 5.75 8.01 -13.17
N ILE A 272 6.24 7.10 -14.01
CA ILE A 272 6.81 5.81 -13.60
C ILE A 272 8.15 5.65 -14.31
N ALA A 273 9.17 5.25 -13.57
CA ALA A 273 10.47 4.86 -14.09
C ALA A 273 10.72 3.38 -13.79
N ILE A 274 11.12 2.61 -14.79
CA ILE A 274 11.39 1.18 -14.70
C ILE A 274 12.83 0.90 -15.14
N SER A 275 13.57 0.11 -14.36
CA SER A 275 14.95 -0.26 -14.66
C SER A 275 15.31 -1.59 -14.02
N ASP A 276 16.40 -2.22 -14.46
CA ASP A 276 17.06 -3.33 -13.77
C ASP A 276 18.19 -2.84 -12.83
N ASN A 277 18.41 -1.53 -12.75
CA ASN A 277 19.46 -0.93 -11.94
C ASN A 277 18.89 -0.02 -10.83
N ALA A 278 19.03 -0.47 -9.58
CA ALA A 278 18.58 0.25 -8.39
C ALA A 278 19.15 1.68 -8.27
N ASN A 279 20.36 1.92 -8.75
CA ASN A 279 21.00 3.23 -8.63
C ASN A 279 20.43 4.25 -9.61
N LEU A 280 19.94 3.80 -10.78
CA LEU A 280 19.41 4.69 -11.81
C LEU A 280 18.00 5.18 -11.49
N ILE A 281 17.16 4.32 -10.90
CA ILE A 281 15.80 4.75 -10.46
C ILE A 281 15.85 5.88 -9.43
N GLY A 282 16.92 5.95 -8.63
CA GLY A 282 17.14 7.03 -7.66
C GLY A 282 17.20 8.42 -8.30
N GLY A 283 17.86 8.51 -9.46
CA GLY A 283 18.09 9.73 -10.22
C GLY A 283 17.05 10.02 -11.29
N SER A 284 16.24 9.04 -11.71
CA SER A 284 15.27 9.23 -12.79
C SER A 284 14.08 10.12 -12.42
N ILE A 285 13.70 10.13 -11.15
CA ILE A 285 12.65 11.00 -10.60
C ILE A 285 13.19 11.63 -9.33
N ARG A 286 13.60 12.90 -9.42
CA ARG A 286 14.33 13.58 -8.35
C ARG A 286 13.82 15.00 -8.12
N ALA A 287 14.38 15.66 -7.13
CA ALA A 287 14.22 17.09 -6.96
C ALA A 287 15.60 17.76 -6.83
N LYS A 288 15.68 19.02 -7.25
CA LYS A 288 16.86 19.87 -7.08
C LYS A 288 16.43 21.15 -6.35
N LEU A 289 17.25 21.66 -5.44
CA LEU A 289 17.04 22.98 -4.86
C LEU A 289 17.10 24.05 -5.95
N SER A 290 16.26 25.07 -5.84
CA SER A 290 16.32 26.20 -6.76
C SER A 290 17.62 26.98 -6.55
N GLU A 291 18.29 27.34 -7.65
CA GLU A 291 19.50 28.17 -7.61
C GLU A 291 19.19 29.62 -7.19
N GLU A 292 17.95 30.06 -7.39
CA GLU A 292 17.49 31.42 -7.05
C GLU A 292 16.85 31.53 -5.66
N ASN A 293 16.32 30.42 -5.12
CA ASN A 293 15.59 30.44 -3.85
C ASN A 293 15.78 29.13 -3.07
N SER A 294 16.53 29.17 -1.97
CA SER A 294 16.85 28.02 -1.12
C SER A 294 15.63 27.38 -0.43
N GLU A 295 14.49 28.07 -0.35
CA GLU A 295 13.23 27.56 0.20
C GLU A 295 12.34 26.89 -0.86
N LYS A 296 12.82 26.77 -2.10
CA LYS A 296 12.13 26.08 -3.18
C LYS A 296 12.95 24.90 -3.70
N ALA A 297 12.23 23.85 -4.08
CA ALA A 297 12.79 22.75 -4.85
C ALA A 297 12.00 22.59 -6.15
N GLN A 298 12.68 22.10 -7.19
CA GLN A 298 12.12 21.81 -8.49
C GLN A 298 12.06 20.29 -8.67
N PRO A 299 10.87 19.70 -8.93
CA PRO A 299 10.77 18.31 -9.33
C PRO A 299 11.35 18.13 -10.74
N ILE A 300 12.03 17.01 -10.97
CA ILE A 300 12.67 16.68 -12.24
C ILE A 300 12.36 15.22 -12.56
N ILE A 301 11.91 14.98 -13.80
CA ILE A 301 11.80 13.66 -14.40
C ILE A 301 12.84 13.59 -15.52
N GLU A 302 13.74 12.62 -15.45
CA GLU A 302 14.74 12.38 -16.48
C GLU A 302 14.11 11.52 -17.59
N GLU A 303 13.78 12.17 -18.71
CA GLU A 303 13.02 11.55 -19.80
C GLU A 303 13.88 10.59 -20.64
N ASP A 304 15.16 10.91 -20.86
CA ASP A 304 16.08 10.20 -21.76
C ASP A 304 17.24 9.50 -21.02
N MET A 305 17.00 9.03 -19.78
CA MET A 305 18.04 8.35 -19.00
C MET A 305 18.31 6.94 -19.56
N LYS A 306 19.56 6.69 -19.96
CA LYS A 306 19.99 5.37 -20.45
C LYS A 306 19.70 4.28 -19.42
N ASN A 307 19.15 3.15 -19.88
CA ASN A 307 18.75 1.98 -19.07
C ASN A 307 17.62 2.26 -18.06
N VAL A 308 16.84 3.32 -18.28
CA VAL A 308 15.59 3.58 -17.54
C VAL A 308 14.49 3.84 -18.56
N ASP A 309 13.41 3.07 -18.49
CA ASP A 309 12.20 3.36 -19.23
C ASP A 309 11.34 4.33 -18.40
N THR A 310 11.17 5.56 -18.88
CA THR A 310 10.40 6.62 -18.20
C THR A 310 9.05 6.84 -18.91
N PHE A 311 7.97 6.80 -18.15
CA PHE A 311 6.59 6.97 -18.61
C PHE A 311 5.96 8.15 -17.88
N ILE A 312 5.49 9.16 -18.61
CA ILE A 312 5.03 10.44 -18.05
C ILE A 312 3.58 10.68 -18.48
N SER A 313 2.66 10.79 -17.52
CA SER A 313 1.25 11.04 -17.81
C SER A 313 0.99 12.52 -18.13
N LEU A 314 -0.10 12.82 -18.85
CA LEU A 314 -0.47 14.20 -19.22
C LEU A 314 -0.61 15.13 -18.02
N GLN A 315 -1.05 14.61 -16.88
CA GLN A 315 -1.22 15.37 -15.64
C GLN A 315 0.11 15.88 -15.08
N ALA A 316 1.24 15.25 -15.42
CA ALA A 316 2.56 15.67 -14.97
C ALA A 316 2.91 17.10 -15.37
N GLY A 317 2.54 17.52 -16.58
CA GLY A 317 2.81 18.86 -17.11
C GLY A 317 2.15 20.00 -16.31
N GLY A 318 1.14 19.69 -15.47
CA GLY A 318 0.55 20.65 -14.55
C GLY A 318 1.41 20.95 -13.32
N PHE A 319 2.41 20.12 -13.01
CA PHE A 319 3.19 20.18 -11.77
C PHE A 319 4.70 20.14 -11.98
N ILE A 320 5.15 19.68 -13.15
CA ILE A 320 6.55 19.39 -13.45
C ILE A 320 6.83 19.90 -14.86
N GLN A 321 8.00 20.47 -15.06
CA GLN A 321 8.45 20.85 -16.39
C GLN A 321 8.89 19.59 -17.13
N THR A 322 8.02 19.07 -17.99
CA THR A 322 8.25 17.92 -18.85
C THR A 322 7.88 18.24 -20.29
N LYS A 323 8.30 17.40 -21.23
CA LYS A 323 7.99 17.47 -22.66
C LYS A 323 7.52 16.14 -23.24
N GLY A 324 7.79 15.03 -22.54
CA GLY A 324 7.54 13.66 -22.97
C GLY A 324 6.19 13.09 -22.52
N GLU A 325 5.23 13.92 -22.11
CA GLU A 325 3.93 13.46 -21.62
C GLU A 325 3.14 12.72 -22.71
N LYS A 326 2.51 11.60 -22.34
CA LYS A 326 1.69 10.80 -23.24
C LYS A 326 0.37 10.41 -22.58
N ILE A 327 -0.68 10.34 -23.40
CA ILE A 327 -2.00 9.89 -22.97
C ILE A 327 -2.01 8.43 -22.51
N ASP A 328 -1.16 7.61 -23.13
CA ASP A 328 -1.08 6.15 -22.91
C ASP A 328 0.14 5.75 -22.06
N ALA A 329 0.69 6.69 -21.28
CA ALA A 329 1.91 6.48 -20.53
C ALA A 329 1.76 5.38 -19.47
N LEU A 330 0.63 5.35 -18.76
CA LEU A 330 0.39 4.38 -17.69
C LEU A 330 0.16 2.98 -18.26
N GLU A 331 -0.59 2.87 -19.35
CA GLU A 331 -0.83 1.63 -20.08
C GLU A 331 0.49 1.06 -20.64
N LYS A 332 1.37 1.91 -21.17
CA LYS A 332 2.71 1.51 -21.61
C LYS A 332 3.60 1.06 -20.46
N ALA A 333 3.51 1.71 -19.30
CA ALA A 333 4.23 1.27 -18.10
C ALA A 333 3.75 -0.10 -17.63
N GLU A 334 2.44 -0.34 -17.63
CA GLU A 334 1.86 -1.66 -17.32
C GLU A 334 2.37 -2.73 -18.29
N GLN A 335 2.29 -2.46 -19.59
CA GLN A 335 2.76 -3.40 -20.61
C GLN A 335 4.25 -3.70 -20.45
N LYS A 336 5.08 -2.68 -20.18
CA LYS A 336 6.51 -2.87 -19.92
C LYS A 336 6.75 -3.79 -18.72
N LEU A 337 6.01 -3.63 -17.63
CA LEU A 337 6.13 -4.51 -16.46
C LEU A 337 5.74 -5.95 -16.81
N ILE A 338 4.65 -6.13 -17.57
CA ILE A 338 4.21 -7.46 -18.03
C ILE A 338 5.31 -8.12 -18.87
N ASP A 339 5.84 -7.40 -19.86
CA ASP A 339 6.88 -7.91 -20.75
C ASP A 339 8.13 -8.33 -19.97
N LEU A 340 8.59 -7.50 -19.03
CA LEU A 340 9.75 -7.78 -18.20
C LEU A 340 9.53 -8.98 -17.26
N MET A 341 8.34 -9.10 -16.66
CA MET A 341 8.00 -10.24 -15.82
C MET A 341 7.94 -11.53 -16.65
N MET A 342 7.28 -11.50 -17.81
CA MET A 342 7.08 -12.69 -18.64
C MET A 342 8.33 -13.12 -19.42
N ALA A 343 9.28 -12.21 -19.67
CA ALA A 343 10.56 -12.52 -20.32
C ALA A 343 11.53 -13.31 -19.44
N PHE A 344 11.32 -13.36 -18.12
CA PHE A 344 12.20 -14.10 -17.21
C PHE A 344 11.95 -15.60 -17.31
N ASP A 345 13.02 -16.39 -17.48
CA ASP A 345 12.93 -17.85 -17.48
C ASP A 345 12.83 -18.38 -16.04
N TYR A 346 11.60 -18.51 -15.55
CA TYR A 346 11.33 -19.04 -14.22
C TYR A 346 11.67 -20.52 -14.06
N GLY A 347 11.69 -21.28 -15.17
CA GLY A 347 11.93 -22.73 -15.16
C GLY A 347 13.41 -23.08 -15.18
N ASN A 348 14.26 -22.15 -15.60
CA ASN A 348 15.70 -22.32 -15.67
C ASN A 348 16.45 -21.05 -15.21
N GLN A 349 16.68 -20.93 -13.90
CA GLN A 349 17.29 -19.73 -13.30
C GLN A 349 18.81 -19.84 -13.05
N LEU A 350 19.43 -20.97 -13.38
CA LEU A 350 20.84 -21.27 -13.10
C LEU A 350 21.74 -21.03 -14.31
#